data_AF-A0A3M7PKI8-F1
#
_entry.id   AF-A0A3M7PKI8-F1
#
_cell.length_a   1.000
_cell.length_b   1.000
_cell.length_c   1.000
_cell.angle_alpha   90.00
_cell.angle_beta   90.00
_cell.angle_gamma   90.00
#
_symmetry.space_group_name_H-M   'P 1'
#
loop_
_entity.id
_entity.type
_entity.pdbx_description
1 polymer ?
#
loop_
_entity_poly.entity_id
_entity_poly.type
_entity_poly.pdbx_seq_one_letter_code
_entity_poly.pdbx_strand_id
1 'polypeptide(L)'
;MCQIDSLPPDVKIALFADDLCISASKTSKREIQIILQKGVNRIIEHCKKWGFKINEKKTCYTTFTKASLRKNYEKRYGMKIKIGQTT
;
A
#
# COMPACT_ATOMS: atom_id res chain seq x y z
N MET A 1 -1.24 -10.09 -18.63
CA MET A 1 -1.13 -9.08 -17.54
C MET A 1 -1.79 -9.70 -16.32
N CYS A 2 -1.08 -9.81 -15.20
CA CYS A 2 -1.64 -10.35 -13.95
C CYS A 2 -2.79 -9.45 -13.50
N GLN A 3 -4.00 -9.84 -13.90
CA GLN A 3 -5.23 -9.23 -13.46
C GLN A 3 -5.33 -9.49 -11.95
N ILE A 4 -4.97 -8.49 -11.16
CA ILE A 4 -5.24 -8.50 -9.73
C ILE A 4 -6.73 -8.15 -9.56
N ASP A 5 -7.62 -9.02 -10.04
CA ASP A 5 -9.08 -8.84 -10.08
C ASP A 5 -9.72 -8.75 -8.68
N SER A 6 -8.92 -8.77 -7.63
CA SER A 6 -9.35 -8.76 -6.23
C SER A 6 -8.90 -7.52 -5.44
N LEU A 7 -8.23 -6.55 -6.09
CA LEU A 7 -7.89 -5.30 -5.43
C LEU A 7 -9.15 -4.44 -5.22
N PRO A 8 -9.24 -3.69 -4.11
CA PRO A 8 -10.35 -2.76 -3.91
C PRO A 8 -10.43 -1.77 -5.08
N PRO A 9 -11.64 -1.42 -5.56
CA PRO A 9 -11.81 -0.58 -6.75
C PRO A 9 -11.21 0.83 -6.60
N ASP A 10 -11.05 1.29 -5.37
CA ASP A 10 -10.44 2.57 -5.03
C ASP A 10 -8.90 2.58 -5.09
N VAL A 11 -8.27 1.42 -5.31
CA VAL A 11 -6.81 1.28 -5.41
C VAL A 11 -6.39 1.43 -6.87
N LYS A 12 -5.52 2.41 -7.12
CA LYS A 12 -4.79 2.52 -8.39
C LYS A 12 -3.50 1.73 -8.31
N ILE A 13 -3.13 1.10 -9.41
CA ILE A 13 -1.96 0.24 -9.52
C ILE A 13 -1.05 0.82 -10.60
N ALA A 14 0.25 0.87 -10.31
CA ALA A 14 1.30 1.05 -11.29
C ALA A 14 2.29 -0.10 -11.14
N LEU A 15 2.54 -0.83 -12.22
CA LEU A 15 3.46 -1.95 -12.25
C LEU A 15 4.47 -1.70 -13.37
N PHE A 16 5.75 -1.79 -13.04
CA PHE A 16 6.84 -1.71 -14.01
C PHE A 16 7.91 -2.74 -13.67
N ALA A 17 8.11 -3.72 -14.55
CA ALA A 17 8.97 -4.87 -14.28
C ALA A 17 8.60 -5.58 -12.96
N ASP A 18 9.51 -5.62 -11.99
CA ASP A 18 9.32 -6.17 -10.64
C ASP A 18 8.80 -5.15 -9.61
N ASP A 19 8.82 -3.85 -9.94
CA ASP A 19 8.37 -2.78 -9.06
C ASP A 19 6.84 -2.57 -9.16
N LEU A 20 6.16 -2.77 -8.03
CA LEU A 20 4.72 -2.55 -7.88
C LEU A 20 4.44 -1.39 -6.93
N CYS A 21 3.62 -0.45 -7.36
CA CYS A 21 3.10 0.64 -6.56
C CYS A 21 1.57 0.59 -6.52
N ILE A 22 1.01 0.71 -5.31
CA ILE A 22 -0.43 0.91 -5.12
C ILE A 22 -0.69 2.25 -4.44
N SER A 23 -1.76 2.92 -4.84
CA SER A 23 -2.16 4.20 -4.26
C SER A 23 -3.68 4.28 -4.09
N ALA A 24 -4.11 5.00 -3.06
CA ALA A 24 -5.51 5.29 -2.80
C ALA A 24 -5.65 6.74 -2.35
N SER A 25 -6.76 7.38 -2.70
CA SER A 25 -7.06 8.76 -2.32
C SER A 25 -8.46 8.85 -1.74
N LYS A 26 -8.56 9.29 -0.48
CA LYS A 26 -9.81 9.56 0.23
C LYS A 26 -9.62 10.76 1.16
N THR A 27 -10.72 11.26 1.72
CA THR A 27 -10.70 12.35 2.72
C THR A 27 -10.26 11.84 4.10
N SER A 28 -10.59 10.60 4.43
CA SER A 28 -10.30 9.99 5.73
C SER A 28 -9.01 9.15 5.68
N LYS A 29 -8.04 9.50 6.56
CA LYS A 29 -6.82 8.71 6.76
C LYS A 29 -7.12 7.26 7.11
N ARG A 30 -8.14 7.02 7.95
CA ARG A 30 -8.52 5.67 8.41
C ARG A 30 -9.00 4.82 7.23
N GLU A 31 -9.78 5.39 6.33
CA GLU A 31 -10.23 4.70 5.12
C GLU A 31 -9.08 4.36 4.19
N ILE A 32 -8.16 5.31 3.94
CA ILE A 32 -6.98 5.07 3.11
C ILE A 32 -6.17 3.90 3.67
N GLN A 33 -5.93 3.89 4.99
CA GLN A 33 -5.19 2.81 5.64
C GLN A 33 -5.89 1.45 5.49
N ILE A 34 -7.22 1.38 5.65
CA ILE A 34 -7.98 0.13 5.48
C ILE A 34 -7.89 -0.36 4.03
N ILE A 35 -8.08 0.54 3.06
CA ILE A 35 -8.07 0.21 1.63
C ILE A 35 -6.67 -0.26 1.22
N LEU A 36 -5.62 0.48 1.60
CA LEU A 36 -4.23 0.10 1.29
C LEU A 36 -3.84 -1.20 1.98
N GLN A 37 -4.20 -1.42 3.26
CA GLN A 37 -3.89 -2.67 3.95
C GLN A 37 -4.58 -3.87 3.30
N LYS A 38 -5.85 -3.73 2.90
CA LYS A 38 -6.54 -4.76 2.10
C LYS A 38 -5.80 -5.04 0.80
N GLY A 39 -5.33 -3.99 0.12
CA GLY A 39 -4.57 -4.13 -1.11
C GLY A 39 -3.24 -4.86 -0.92
N VAL A 40 -2.47 -4.46 0.08
CA VAL A 40 -1.22 -5.12 0.48
C VAL A 40 -1.46 -6.59 0.81
N ASN A 41 -2.51 -6.92 1.56
CA ASN A 41 -2.81 -8.32 1.91
C ASN A 41 -3.07 -9.18 0.67
N ARG A 42 -3.82 -8.66 -0.31
CA ARG A 42 -4.07 -9.35 -1.59
C ARG A 42 -2.78 -9.56 -2.40
N ILE A 43 -1.91 -8.55 -2.42
CA ILE A 43 -0.61 -8.66 -3.08
C ILE A 43 0.26 -9.71 -2.38
N ILE A 44 0.31 -9.73 -1.05
CA ILE A 44 1.03 -10.75 -0.29
C ILE A 44 0.49 -12.16 -0.60
N GLU A 45 -0.84 -12.35 -0.60
CA GLU A 45 -1.48 -13.62 -0.98
C GLU A 45 -1.09 -14.05 -2.40
N HIS A 46 -1.10 -13.11 -3.34
CA HIS A 46 -0.70 -13.36 -4.72
C HIS A 46 0.78 -13.75 -4.80
N CYS A 47 1.69 -12.96 -4.22
CA CYS A 47 3.12 -13.26 -4.19
C CYS A 47 3.38 -14.64 -3.58
N LYS A 48 2.74 -14.99 -2.45
CA LYS A 48 2.85 -16.32 -1.83
C LYS A 48 2.40 -17.43 -2.76
N LYS A 49 1.24 -17.27 -3.42
CA LYS A 49 0.68 -18.28 -4.35
C LYS A 49 1.63 -18.56 -5.52
N TRP A 50 2.34 -17.55 -6.00
CA TRP A 50 3.23 -17.65 -7.16
C TRP A 50 4.71 -17.83 -6.78
N GLY A 51 5.03 -17.96 -5.50
CA GLY A 51 6.42 -18.16 -5.02
C GLY A 51 7.29 -16.90 -5.03
N PHE A 52 6.71 -15.70 -5.18
CA PHE A 52 7.43 -14.43 -5.10
C PHE A 52 7.65 -13.98 -3.66
N LYS A 53 8.79 -13.33 -3.40
CA LYS A 53 9.12 -12.73 -2.11
C LYS A 53 9.14 -11.20 -2.22
N ILE A 54 8.39 -10.54 -1.35
CA ILE A 54 8.42 -9.08 -1.22
C ILE A 54 9.64 -8.68 -0.39
N ASN A 55 10.38 -7.67 -0.84
CA ASN A 55 11.52 -7.14 -0.12
C ASN A 55 11.08 -6.01 0.84
N GLU A 56 10.86 -6.35 2.10
CA GLU A 56 10.41 -5.41 3.13
C GLU A 56 11.33 -4.19 3.27
N LYS A 57 12.65 -4.34 3.11
CA LYS A 57 13.62 -3.23 3.22
C LYS A 57 13.47 -2.20 2.09
N LYS A 58 13.06 -2.66 0.90
CA LYS A 58 12.80 -1.80 -0.25
C LYS A 58 11.37 -1.29 -0.29
N THR A 59 10.48 -1.85 0.53
CA THR A 59 9.07 -1.45 0.49
C THR A 59 8.85 -0.26 1.41
N CYS A 60 8.40 0.84 0.83
CA CYS A 60 8.11 2.06 1.55
C CYS A 60 6.65 2.50 1.31
N TYR A 61 6.16 3.38 2.17
CA TYR A 61 4.90 4.08 1.93
C TYR A 61 5.17 5.58 1.97
N THR A 62 4.41 6.34 1.19
CA THR A 62 4.47 7.79 1.19
C THR A 62 3.06 8.33 1.20
N THR A 63 2.82 9.34 2.04
CA THR A 63 1.54 10.03 2.10
C THR A 63 1.67 11.37 1.41
N PHE A 64 0.76 11.68 0.48
CA PHE A 64 0.65 12.99 -0.14
C PHE A 64 -0.55 13.72 0.47
N THR A 65 -0.35 14.95 0.92
CA THR A 65 -1.44 15.80 1.39
C THR A 65 -1.34 17.16 0.73
N LYS A 66 -2.47 17.88 0.62
CA LYS A 66 -2.49 19.27 0.15
C LYS A 66 -1.83 20.24 1.14
N ALA A 67 -1.62 19.81 2.38
CA ALA A 67 -0.92 20.61 3.38
C ALA A 67 0.58 20.57 3.08
N SER A 68 1.23 21.73 3.05
CA SER A 68 2.68 21.86 2.97
C SER A 68 3.39 21.11 4.12
N LEU A 69 4.70 20.91 3.99
CA LEU A 69 5.52 20.22 4.99
C LEU A 69 5.37 20.88 6.38
N ARG A 70 4.65 20.22 7.31
CA ARG A 70 4.46 20.69 8.69
C ARG A 70 5.30 19.84 9.64
N LYS A 71 5.84 20.45 10.70
CA LYS A 71 6.66 19.75 11.73
C LYS A 71 5.99 18.51 12.34
N ASN A 72 4.66 18.41 12.34
CA ASN A 72 3.88 17.29 12.89
C ASN A 72 3.37 16.30 11.82
N TYR A 73 4.02 16.23 10.66
CA TYR A 73 3.54 15.43 9.52
C TYR A 73 3.40 13.95 9.86
N GLU A 74 4.46 13.34 10.42
CA GLU A 74 4.46 11.92 10.76
C GLU A 74 3.42 11.59 11.83
N LYS A 75 3.33 12.40 12.89
CA LYS A 75 2.33 12.21 13.95
C LYS A 75 0.90 12.27 13.42
N ARG A 76 0.62 13.16 12.47
CA ARG A 76 -0.74 13.41 11.97
C ARG A 76 -1.11 12.47 10.82
N TYR A 77 -0.19 12.22 9.90
CA TYR A 77 -0.46 11.52 8.64
C TYR A 77 0.23 10.15 8.51
N GLY A 78 1.15 9.79 9.41
CA GLY A 78 1.81 8.49 9.41
C GLY A 78 0.82 7.33 9.42
N MET A 79 0.98 6.38 8.51
CA MET A 79 0.08 5.23 8.34
C MET A 79 0.73 3.98 8.92
N LYS A 80 -0.07 3.15 9.58
CA LYS A 80 0.40 1.84 10.06
C LYS A 80 0.02 0.78 9.02
N ILE A 81 0.85 0.66 8.00
CA ILE A 81 0.74 -0.40 6.97
C ILE A 81 1.70 -1.52 7.35
N LYS A 82 1.20 -2.75 7.42
CA LYS A 82 1.99 -3.95 7.73
C LYS A 82 2.32 -4.71 6.46
N ILE A 83 3.60 -4.97 6.23
CA ILE A 83 4.14 -5.75 5.11
C ILE A 83 4.87 -6.92 5.75
N GLY A 84 4.14 -8.00 6.02
CA GLY A 84 4.62 -9.15 6.79
C GLY A 84 3.62 -9.60 7.85
N GLN A 85 3.48 -10.91 8.02
CA GLN A 85 2.68 -11.47 9.11
C GLN A 85 3.41 -11.18 10.43
N THR A 86 2.69 -10.55 11.36
CA THR A 86 2.89 -10.89 12.77
C THR A 86 2.52 -12.37 12.86
N THR A 87 3.52 -13.22 13.11
CA THR A 87 3.30 -14.57 13.65
C THR A 87 2.28 -14.55 14.77
#